data_AF-A0A3D1AVH0-F1
#
_entry.id   AF-A0A3D1AVH0-F1
#
_cell.length_a   1.000
_cell.length_b   1.000
_cell.length_c   1.000
_cell.angle_alpha   90.00
_cell.angle_beta   90.00
_cell.angle_gamma   90.00
#
_symmetry.space_group_name_H-M   'P 1'
#
loop_
_entity.id
_entity.type
_entity.pdbx_description
1 polymer ?
#
loop_
_entity_poly.entity_id
_entity_poly.type
_entity_poly.pdbx_seq_one_letter_code
_entity_poly.pdbx_strand_id
1 'polypeptide(L)'
;PGGSILFYAECPSGAGIQSFEDYVWRYRDEFEMQAALQREFVVGGHKAYWVARLGRKYQVHLVSGLDGEFVRRCHFQSVSPERHEAVLESLLQETGQDARVAVIPYSGFTLPVQHEFAEVT
;
A
#
# COMPACT_ATOMS: atom_id res chain seq x y z
N PRO A 1 15.83 5.04 2.59
CA PRO A 1 14.38 5.27 2.29
C PRO A 1 14.25 5.96 0.93
N GLY A 2 13.32 5.53 0.06
CA GLY A 2 13.15 6.14 -1.28
C GLY A 2 13.06 5.15 -2.43
N GLY A 3 12.33 4.04 -2.27
CA GLY A 3 12.05 3.08 -3.33
C GLY A 3 10.55 2.81 -3.47
N SER A 4 10.19 2.08 -4.52
CA SER A 4 8.79 1.82 -4.89
C SER A 4 8.36 0.41 -4.51
N ILE A 5 7.08 0.26 -4.15
CA ILE A 5 6.45 -1.03 -3.88
C ILE A 5 5.44 -1.29 -4.99
N LEU A 6 5.68 -2.31 -5.81
CA LEU A 6 4.68 -2.83 -6.74
C LEU A 6 3.94 -3.98 -6.05
N PHE A 7 2.73 -3.70 -5.56
CA PHE A 7 1.94 -4.62 -4.74
C PHE A 7 0.81 -5.23 -5.56
N TYR A 8 0.68 -6.55 -5.53
CA TYR A 8 -0.31 -7.30 -6.30
C TYR A 8 -1.41 -7.82 -5.38
N ALA A 9 -2.64 -7.34 -5.58
CA ALA A 9 -3.84 -7.83 -4.91
C ALA A 9 -5.07 -7.54 -5.77
N GLU A 10 -5.72 -8.56 -6.34
CA GLU A 10 -6.84 -8.38 -7.27
C GLU A 10 -8.07 -7.72 -6.63
N CYS A 11 -8.35 -8.02 -5.35
CA CYS A 11 -9.46 -7.49 -4.57
C CYS A 11 -10.84 -7.59 -5.26
N PRO A 12 -11.27 -8.79 -5.71
CA PRO A 12 -12.50 -8.96 -6.51
C PRO A 12 -13.79 -8.64 -5.73
N SER A 13 -13.73 -8.58 -4.40
CA SER A 13 -14.86 -8.26 -3.52
C SER A 13 -14.72 -6.88 -2.85
N GLY A 14 -13.94 -5.97 -3.44
CA GLY A 14 -13.69 -4.65 -2.88
C GLY A 14 -12.62 -4.66 -1.78
N ALA A 15 -12.67 -3.67 -0.88
CA ALA A 15 -11.67 -3.52 0.18
C ALA A 15 -11.94 -4.39 1.42
N GLY A 16 -12.96 -5.25 1.35
CA GLY A 16 -13.29 -6.27 2.34
C GLY A 16 -14.38 -5.84 3.31
N ILE A 17 -14.15 -4.81 4.13
CA ILE A 17 -15.13 -4.35 5.14
C ILE A 17 -15.71 -2.98 4.78
N GLN A 18 -17.04 -2.84 4.80
CA GLN A 18 -17.73 -1.59 4.44
C GLN A 18 -17.21 -0.38 5.24
N SER A 19 -16.97 -0.53 6.54
CA SER A 19 -16.46 0.56 7.38
C SER A 19 -15.05 1.03 7.01
N PHE A 20 -14.26 0.24 6.27
CA PHE A 20 -13.01 0.71 5.66
C PHE A 20 -13.33 1.64 4.49
N GLU A 21 -14.18 1.19 3.58
CA GLU A 21 -14.55 1.94 2.37
C GLU A 21 -15.21 3.27 2.73
N ASP A 22 -16.14 3.24 3.69
CA ASP A 22 -16.80 4.43 4.21
C ASP A 22 -15.79 5.46 4.75
N TYR A 23 -14.73 5.00 5.43
CA TYR A 23 -13.69 5.89 5.95
C TYR A 23 -12.86 6.53 4.82
N VAL A 24 -12.46 5.73 3.81
CA VAL A 24 -11.73 6.21 2.63
C VAL A 24 -12.56 7.24 1.84
N TRP A 25 -13.88 7.05 1.78
CA TRP A 25 -14.79 7.98 1.10
C TRP A 25 -15.11 9.22 1.94
N ARG A 26 -15.21 9.08 3.26
CA ARG A 26 -15.63 10.14 4.17
C ARG A 26 -14.53 11.13 4.52
N TYR A 27 -13.30 10.66 4.72
CA TYR A 27 -12.19 11.48 5.20
C TYR A 27 -11.18 11.73 4.10
N ARG A 28 -10.55 12.91 4.13
CA ARG A 28 -9.62 13.34 3.08
C ARG A 28 -8.24 12.70 3.17
N ASP A 29 -7.78 12.45 4.39
CA ASP A 29 -6.44 11.94 4.67
C ASP A 29 -6.40 11.18 6.01
N GLU A 30 -5.23 10.62 6.34
CA GLU A 30 -5.06 9.87 7.57
C GLU A 30 -5.15 10.74 8.83
N PHE A 31 -4.98 12.06 8.75
CA PHE A 31 -5.07 12.96 9.90
C PHE A 31 -6.53 13.15 10.32
N GLU A 32 -7.43 13.35 9.36
CA GLU A 32 -8.87 13.39 9.62
C GLU A 32 -9.37 12.03 10.14
N MET A 33 -8.89 10.92 9.56
CA MET A 33 -9.19 9.57 10.05
C MET A 33 -8.71 9.36 11.49
N GLN A 34 -7.50 9.81 11.83
CA GLN A 34 -6.96 9.71 13.19
C GLN A 34 -7.81 10.50 14.19
N ALA A 35 -8.19 11.73 13.85
CA ALA A 35 -9.03 12.57 14.72
C ALA A 35 -10.43 11.95 14.93
N ALA A 36 -10.98 11.27 13.93
CA ALA A 36 -12.22 10.51 14.07
C ALA A 36 -12.05 9.30 15.00
N LEU A 37 -11.00 8.50 14.78
CA LEU A 37 -10.72 7.29 15.58
C LEU A 37 -10.40 7.59 17.05
N GLN A 38 -9.86 8.76 17.35
CA GLN A 38 -9.64 9.22 18.73
C GLN A 38 -10.96 9.53 19.47
N ARG A 39 -12.02 9.87 18.73
CA ARG A 39 -13.35 10.13 19.31
C ARG A 39 -14.15 8.84 19.43
N GLU A 40 -14.11 8.00 18.39
CA GLU A 40 -14.81 6.73 18.33
C GLU A 40 -14.00 5.73 17.50
N PHE A 41 -13.59 4.64 18.14
CA PHE A 41 -12.82 3.61 17.45
C PHE A 41 -13.72 2.76 16.56
N VAL A 42 -13.35 2.63 15.29
CA VAL A 42 -13.99 1.74 14.31
C VAL A 42 -12.92 0.87 13.66
N VAL A 43 -13.12 -0.45 13.66
CA VAL A 43 -12.11 -1.42 13.15
C VAL A 43 -11.75 -1.17 11.69
N GLY A 44 -12.74 -0.96 10.81
CA GLY A 44 -12.49 -0.64 9.40
C GLY A 44 -11.79 0.71 9.23
N GLY A 45 -12.17 1.70 10.04
CA GLY A 45 -11.55 3.01 10.05
C GLY A 45 -10.08 2.98 10.47
N HIS A 46 -9.73 2.17 11.48
CA HIS A 46 -8.35 1.96 11.90
C HIS A 46 -7.50 1.34 10.78
N LYS A 47 -8.06 0.42 9.99
CA LYS A 47 -7.39 -0.14 8.81
C LYS A 47 -7.23 0.92 7.71
N ALA A 48 -8.26 1.72 7.44
CA ALA A 48 -8.22 2.81 6.45
C ALA A 48 -7.14 3.84 6.80
N TYR A 49 -7.07 4.24 8.07
CA TYR A 49 -6.01 5.10 8.60
C TYR A 49 -4.62 4.57 8.29
N TRP A 50 -4.35 3.29 8.58
CA TRP A 50 -3.03 2.71 8.34
C TRP A 50 -2.69 2.59 6.86
N VAL A 51 -3.66 2.22 6.02
CA VAL A 51 -3.46 2.14 4.57
C VAL A 51 -3.13 3.53 4.00
N ALA A 52 -3.94 4.55 4.30
CA ALA A 52 -3.70 5.92 3.85
C ALA A 52 -2.34 6.45 4.35
N ARG A 53 -2.02 6.23 5.63
CA ARG A 53 -0.73 6.63 6.22
C ARG A 53 0.45 5.95 5.53
N LEU A 54 0.33 4.68 5.16
CA LEU A 54 1.37 3.95 4.43
C LEU A 54 1.53 4.49 3.01
N GLY A 55 0.44 4.77 2.31
CA GLY A 55 0.48 5.33 0.95
C GLY A 55 1.09 6.72 0.90
N ARG A 56 0.89 7.54 1.94
CA ARG A 56 1.58 8.83 2.08
C ARG A 56 3.09 8.66 2.31
N LYS A 57 3.51 7.63 3.04
CA LYS A 57 4.91 7.42 3.43
C LYS A 57 5.74 6.69 2.39
N TYR A 58 5.12 5.82 1.61
CA TYR A 58 5.78 4.93 0.66
C TYR A 58 5.11 5.04 -0.71
N GLN A 59 5.91 4.97 -1.77
CA GLN A 59 5.38 4.95 -3.13
C GLN A 59 4.84 3.55 -3.44
N VAL A 60 3.55 3.33 -3.19
CA VAL A 60 2.88 2.05 -3.43
C VAL A 60 2.09 2.11 -4.74
N HIS A 61 2.44 1.22 -5.67
CA HIS A 61 1.72 0.93 -6.90
C HIS A 61 0.90 -0.34 -6.68
N LEU A 62 -0.42 -0.20 -6.58
CA LEU A 62 -1.33 -1.33 -6.36
C LEU A 62 -1.85 -1.84 -7.69
N VAL A 63 -1.44 -3.06 -8.06
CA VAL A 63 -2.01 -3.85 -9.16
C VAL A 63 -3.26 -4.55 -8.64
N SER A 64 -4.43 -4.06 -9.05
CA SER A 64 -5.74 -4.56 -8.56
C SER A 64 -6.87 -4.30 -9.56
N GLY A 65 -8.02 -4.95 -9.34
CA GLY A 65 -9.27 -4.64 -10.02
C GLY A 65 -10.13 -3.57 -9.31
N LEU A 66 -9.58 -2.88 -8.30
CA LEU A 66 -10.31 -1.83 -7.56
C LEU A 66 -10.51 -0.58 -8.41
N ASP A 67 -11.54 0.20 -8.06
CA ASP A 67 -11.73 1.53 -8.62
C ASP A 67 -10.50 2.43 -8.38
N GLY A 68 -10.05 3.11 -9.44
CA GLY A 68 -8.83 3.89 -9.38
C GLY A 68 -8.93 5.13 -8.48
N GLU A 69 -10.12 5.73 -8.33
CA GLU A 69 -10.30 6.84 -7.39
C GLU A 69 -10.20 6.37 -5.94
N PHE A 70 -10.83 5.23 -5.65
CA PHE A 70 -10.72 4.58 -4.35
C PHE A 70 -9.25 4.32 -3.96
N VAL A 71 -8.47 3.74 -4.88
CA VAL A 71 -7.03 3.48 -4.66
C VAL A 71 -6.24 4.78 -4.43
N ARG A 72 -6.54 5.84 -5.18
CA ARG A 72 -5.88 7.15 -5.00
C ARG A 72 -6.22 7.81 -3.66
N ARG A 73 -7.44 7.62 -3.14
CA ARG A 73 -7.82 8.08 -1.80
C ARG A 73 -7.09 7.33 -0.68
N CYS A 74 -6.62 6.12 -0.96
CA CYS A 74 -5.69 5.39 -0.09
C CYS A 74 -4.23 5.89 -0.20
N HIS A 75 -3.98 6.96 -0.95
CA HIS A 75 -2.64 7.47 -1.32
C HIS A 75 -1.77 6.45 -2.06
N PHE A 76 -2.38 5.47 -2.73
CA PHE A 76 -1.68 4.54 -3.62
C PHE A 76 -1.80 4.98 -5.08
N GLN A 77 -0.87 4.50 -5.91
CA GLN A 77 -0.96 4.59 -7.37
C GLN A 77 -1.76 3.40 -7.89
N SER A 78 -2.88 3.66 -8.57
CA SER A 78 -3.70 2.61 -9.17
C SER A 78 -3.05 2.06 -10.43
N VAL A 79 -2.87 0.75 -10.49
CA VAL A 79 -2.35 0.03 -11.67
C VAL A 79 -3.36 -1.05 -12.05
N SER A 80 -3.81 -1.06 -13.31
CA SER A 80 -4.67 -2.14 -13.79
C SER A 80 -3.83 -3.41 -14.02
N PRO A 81 -4.42 -4.61 -13.93
CA PRO A 81 -3.70 -5.87 -14.17
C PRO A 81 -2.97 -5.88 -15.51
N GLU A 82 -3.52 -5.28 -16.57
CA GLU A 82 -2.93 -5.29 -17.92
C GLU A 82 -1.69 -4.38 -18.04
N ARG A 83 -1.53 -3.41 -17.12
CA ARG A 83 -0.44 -2.42 -17.17
C ARG A 83 0.73 -2.75 -16.24
N HIS A 84 0.68 -3.87 -15.53
CA HIS A 84 1.64 -4.16 -14.47
C HIS A 84 3.09 -4.27 -14.97
N GLU A 85 3.33 -4.89 -16.12
CA GLU A 85 4.68 -5.03 -16.72
C GLU A 85 5.27 -3.66 -17.08
N ALA A 86 4.49 -2.81 -17.75
CA ALA A 86 4.92 -1.47 -18.12
C ALA A 86 5.26 -0.61 -16.89
N VAL A 87 4.53 -0.77 -15.77
CA VAL A 87 4.85 -0.08 -14.52
C VAL A 87 6.14 -0.64 -13.91
N LEU A 88 6.33 -1.95 -13.89
CA LEU A 88 7.58 -2.56 -13.42
C LEU A 88 8.79 -2.03 -14.21
N GLU A 89 8.70 -1.99 -15.53
CA GLU A 89 9.76 -1.45 -16.39
C GLU A 89 10.07 0.02 -16.08
N SER A 90 9.04 0.87 -15.92
CA SER A 90 9.21 2.28 -15.53
C SER A 90 9.96 2.40 -14.20
N LEU A 91 9.56 1.63 -13.19
CA LEU A 91 10.17 1.67 -11.86
C LEU A 91 11.64 1.22 -11.88
N LEU A 92 11.98 0.22 -12.69
CA LEU A 92 13.35 -0.23 -12.88
C LEU A 92 14.21 0.84 -13.57
N GLN A 93 13.65 1.51 -14.59
CA GLN A 93 14.33 2.61 -15.29
C GLN A 93 14.54 3.82 -14.38
N GLU A 94 13.55 4.21 -13.58
CA GLU A 94 13.61 5.31 -12.61
C GLU A 94 14.68 5.06 -11.53
N THR A 95 14.84 3.81 -11.09
CA THR A 95 15.82 3.45 -10.06
C THR A 95 17.26 3.39 -10.61
N GLY A 96 17.43 3.07 -11.90
CA GLY A 96 18.72 3.01 -12.58
C GLY A 96 19.41 1.64 -12.49
N GLN A 97 20.66 1.57 -12.99
CA GLN A 97 21.38 0.30 -13.19
C GLN A 97 21.72 -0.46 -11.90
N ASP A 98 21.77 0.24 -10.76
CA ASP A 98 22.06 -0.34 -9.44
C ASP A 98 20.79 -0.73 -8.66
N ALA A 99 19.64 -0.85 -9.34
CA ALA A 99 18.38 -1.23 -8.73
C ALA A 99 18.49 -2.60 -8.03
N ARG A 100 18.20 -2.62 -6.72
CA ARG A 100 18.04 -3.85 -5.95
C ARG A 100 16.56 -4.17 -5.83
N VAL A 101 16.17 -5.32 -6.38
CA VAL A 101 14.78 -5.79 -6.36
C VAL A 101 14.63 -6.92 -5.35
N ALA A 102 13.65 -6.79 -4.46
CA ALA A 102 13.20 -7.88 -3.60
C ALA A 102 11.82 -8.33 -4.06
N VAL A 103 11.65 -9.64 -4.27
CA VAL A 103 10.36 -10.24 -4.60
C VAL A 103 9.88 -11.04 -3.39
N ILE A 104 8.71 -10.69 -2.86
CA ILE A 104 8.11 -11.36 -1.71
C ILE A 104 6.79 -12.01 -2.15
N PRO A 105 6.82 -13.24 -2.69
CA PRO A 105 5.60 -13.97 -3.01
C PRO A 105 4.85 -14.30 -1.72
N TYR A 106 3.53 -14.44 -1.79
CA TYR A 106 2.68 -14.76 -0.64
C TYR A 106 2.95 -13.87 0.59
N SER A 107 3.06 -12.56 0.38
CA SER A 107 3.46 -11.57 1.41
C SER A 107 2.55 -11.57 2.65
N GLY A 108 1.28 -11.98 2.51
CA GLY A 108 0.37 -12.18 3.64
C GLY A 108 0.76 -13.31 4.60
N PHE A 109 1.65 -14.22 4.19
CA PHE A 109 2.15 -15.36 4.97
C PHE A 109 3.68 -15.33 5.15
N THR A 110 4.34 -14.25 4.72
CA THR A 110 5.79 -14.11 4.80
C THR A 110 6.14 -13.09 5.87
N LEU A 111 7.08 -13.44 6.75
CA LEU A 111 7.65 -12.52 7.73
C LEU A 111 9.07 -12.15 7.28
N PRO A 112 9.29 -10.94 6.72
CA PRO A 112 10.64 -10.48 6.40
C PRO A 112 11.45 -10.33 7.69
N VAL A 113 12.63 -10.95 7.74
CA VAL A 113 13.58 -10.76 8.84
C VAL A 113 14.70 -9.83 8.39
N GLN A 114 14.99 -8.82 9.21
CA GLN A 114 16.24 -8.08 9.06
C GLN A 114 17.31 -8.86 9.81
N HIS A 115 18.35 -9.31 9.10
CA HIS A 115 19.55 -9.77 9.78
C HIS A 115 20.23 -8.54 10.39
N GLU A 116 20.11 -8.37 11.71
CA GLU A 116 21.13 -7.62 12.43
C GLU A 116 22.44 -8.40 12.26
N PHE A 117 23.48 -7.73 11.73
CA PHE A 117 24.82 -8.28 11.80
C PHE A 117 25.14 -8.43 13.29
N ALA A 118 25.11 -9.66 13.80
CA ALA A 118 25.70 -9.94 15.10
C ALA A 118 27.18 -9.57 14.98
N GLU A 119 27.58 -8.47 15.60
CA GLU A 119 28.99 -8.20 15.88
C GLU A 119 29.49 -9.38 16.72
N VAL A 120 30.26 -10.26 16.10
CA VAL A 120 31.05 -11.26 16.79
C VAL A 120 32.08 -10.50 17.62
N THR A 121 31.87 -10.43 18.93
CA THR A 121 32.86 -9.98 19.91
C THR A 121 33.75 -11.13 20.32
#